data_AF-A0A1F9FTR3-F1
#
_entry.id   AF-A0A1F9FTR3-F1
#
_cell.length_a   1.000
_cell.length_b   1.000
_cell.length_c   1.000
_cell.angle_alpha   90.00
_cell.angle_beta   90.00
_cell.angle_gamma   90.00
#
_symmetry.space_group_name_H-M   'P 1'
#
loop_
_entity.id
_entity.type
_entity.pdbx_description
1 polymer ?
#
loop_
_entity_poly.entity_id
_entity_poly.type
_entity_poly.pdbx_seq_one_letter_code
_entity_poly.pdbx_strand_id
1 'polypeptide(L)'
;MKKILIWFFISFFLLSAGQVEAKKQPKTVRAEGGTSIEGFGFAIDASYEKKLDKLIPGYRILNVAIVNNSFQILFMNPDKDRWSLKTKAGKKFGTIVNLSKEDPKAWEQIPKRVKNHLSYPLAIPIGAHLAFDLFVPEKVPLEKMRELEVVMESLGTTFRIEVSPSS
;
A
#
# COMPACT_ATOMS: atom_id res chain seq x y z
N MET A 1 -56.94 21.85 -2.52
CA MET A 1 -56.19 21.40 -1.31
C MET A 1 -55.50 20.04 -1.48
N LYS A 2 -56.14 18.99 -2.04
CA LYS A 2 -55.50 17.65 -2.22
C LYS A 2 -54.18 17.64 -3.02
N LYS A 3 -54.00 18.52 -4.00
CA LYS A 3 -52.77 18.56 -4.82
C LYS A 3 -51.53 19.09 -4.08
N ILE A 4 -51.70 19.94 -3.07
CA ILE A 4 -50.59 20.51 -2.28
C ILE A 4 -50.01 19.45 -1.31
N LEU A 5 -50.86 18.56 -0.78
CA LEU A 5 -50.45 17.50 0.13
C LEU A 5 -49.54 16.46 -0.54
N ILE A 6 -49.76 16.19 -1.84
CA ILE A 6 -48.98 15.22 -2.62
C ILE A 6 -47.55 15.72 -2.87
N TRP A 7 -47.39 17.02 -3.15
CA TRP A 7 -46.06 17.62 -3.32
C TRP A 7 -45.25 17.63 -2.02
N PHE A 8 -45.91 17.78 -0.87
CA PHE A 8 -45.26 17.76 0.43
C PHE A 8 -44.74 16.35 0.81
N PHE A 9 -45.46 15.30 0.42
CA PHE A 9 -45.02 13.92 0.65
C PHE A 9 -43.86 13.50 -0.25
N ILE A 10 -43.82 13.98 -1.50
CA ILE A 10 -42.72 13.68 -2.44
C ILE A 10 -41.41 14.37 -2.00
N SER A 11 -41.46 15.60 -1.49
CA SER A 11 -40.24 16.26 -0.99
C SER A 11 -39.70 15.62 0.29
N PHE A 12 -40.57 15.13 1.18
CA PHE A 12 -40.15 14.43 2.40
C PHE A 12 -39.47 13.09 2.09
N PHE A 13 -39.92 12.38 1.05
CA PHE A 13 -39.30 11.11 0.62
C PHE A 13 -37.94 11.30 -0.07
N LEU A 14 -37.70 12.46 -0.70
CA LEU A 14 -36.41 12.80 -1.30
C LEU A 14 -35.37 13.25 -0.25
N LEU A 15 -35.81 13.76 0.90
CA LEU A 15 -34.93 14.15 2.01
C LEU A 15 -34.46 12.96 2.86
N SER A 16 -35.23 11.86 2.92
CA SER A 16 -34.84 10.65 3.68
C SER A 16 -33.91 9.69 2.92
N ALA A 17 -33.78 9.83 1.59
CA ALA A 17 -32.89 9.00 0.77
C ALA A 17 -31.42 9.49 0.75
N GLY A 18 -31.11 10.59 1.46
CA GLY A 18 -29.85 11.33 1.32
C GLY A 18 -28.86 11.19 2.48
N GLN A 19 -28.92 10.16 3.31
CA GLN A 19 -27.78 9.86 4.20
C GLN A 19 -26.66 9.19 3.39
N VAL A 20 -26.03 9.98 2.51
CA VAL A 20 -24.72 9.61 1.96
C VAL A 20 -23.76 9.66 3.14
N GLU A 21 -23.52 8.50 3.73
CA GLU A 21 -22.57 8.32 4.81
C GLU A 21 -21.21 8.80 4.30
N ALA A 22 -20.82 10.01 4.73
CA ALA A 22 -19.59 10.65 4.29
C ALA A 22 -18.43 9.80 4.82
N LYS A 23 -17.91 8.90 3.97
CA LYS A 23 -16.75 8.07 4.29
C LYS A 23 -15.61 9.00 4.71
N LYS A 24 -15.31 9.00 6.01
CA LYS A 24 -14.23 9.78 6.61
C LYS A 24 -12.96 9.46 5.83
N GLN A 25 -12.41 10.45 5.15
CA GLN A 25 -11.21 10.23 4.35
C GLN A 25 -10.09 9.76 5.28
N PRO A 26 -9.34 8.69 4.91
CA PRO A 26 -8.25 8.18 5.74
C PRO A 26 -7.21 9.28 5.95
N LYS A 27 -6.74 9.40 7.20
CA LYS A 27 -5.69 10.36 7.54
C LYS A 27 -4.46 10.02 6.70
N THR A 28 -3.89 11.01 6.03
CA THR A 28 -2.64 10.83 5.28
C THR A 28 -1.48 11.40 6.08
N VAL A 29 -0.46 10.58 6.31
CA VAL A 29 0.76 10.93 7.04
C VAL A 29 1.93 10.86 6.05
N ARG A 30 2.83 11.84 6.12
CA ARG A 30 4.03 11.89 5.27
C ARG A 30 5.27 11.71 6.13
N ALA A 31 6.25 10.98 5.61
CA ALA A 31 7.54 10.77 6.25
C ALA A 31 8.63 10.56 5.19
N GLU A 32 9.89 10.76 5.56
CA GLU A 32 11.04 10.37 4.75
C GLU A 32 11.35 8.88 4.95
N GLY A 33 11.82 8.21 3.91
CA GLY A 33 12.23 6.80 3.96
C GLY A 33 13.27 6.55 5.05
N GLY A 34 13.06 5.48 5.83
CA GLY A 34 13.94 5.10 6.93
C GLY A 34 13.82 5.97 8.20
N THR A 35 12.98 7.01 8.19
CA THR A 35 12.73 7.84 9.37
C THR A 35 11.51 7.37 10.16
N SER A 36 11.53 7.59 11.47
CA SER A 36 10.39 7.24 12.34
C SER A 36 9.18 8.11 12.01
N ILE A 37 8.05 7.49 11.73
CA ILE A 37 6.79 8.16 11.46
C ILE A 37 6.21 8.69 12.78
N GLU A 38 6.06 10.02 12.85
CA GLU A 38 5.59 10.71 14.05
C GLU A 38 4.20 10.21 14.49
N GLY A 39 4.09 9.87 15.78
CA GLY A 39 2.84 9.39 16.39
C GLY A 39 2.55 7.90 16.20
N PHE A 40 3.37 7.16 15.44
CA PHE A 40 3.17 5.72 15.21
C PHE A 40 4.33 4.84 15.69
N GLY A 41 5.55 5.38 15.78
CA GLY A 41 6.69 4.65 16.32
C GLY A 41 7.21 3.54 15.39
N PHE A 42 7.00 3.63 14.08
CA PHE A 42 7.66 2.74 13.13
C PHE A 42 8.24 3.55 11.97
N ALA A 43 9.16 2.95 11.23
CA ALA A 43 9.75 3.53 10.02
C ALA A 43 9.49 2.59 8.83
N ILE A 44 9.30 3.16 7.65
CA ILE A 44 9.20 2.43 6.39
C ILE A 44 10.29 2.96 5.46
N ASP A 45 10.98 2.08 4.77
CA ASP A 45 11.89 2.42 3.69
C ASP A 45 11.66 1.52 2.48
N ALA A 46 12.05 1.99 1.30
CA ALA A 46 11.91 1.24 0.07
C ALA A 46 13.12 1.44 -0.83
N SER A 47 13.65 0.36 -1.36
CA SER A 47 14.81 0.37 -2.25
C SER A 47 14.55 -0.46 -3.50
N TYR A 48 15.05 0.04 -4.63
CA TYR A 48 15.02 -0.66 -5.90
C TYR A 48 16.45 -1.05 -6.30
N GLU A 49 16.64 -2.35 -6.52
CA GLU A 49 17.92 -2.91 -6.94
C GLU A 49 17.81 -3.50 -8.35
N LYS A 50 18.40 -2.81 -9.33
CA LYS A 50 18.35 -3.22 -10.76
C LYS A 50 18.88 -4.63 -11.02
N LYS A 51 19.80 -5.14 -10.19
CA LYS A 51 20.33 -6.52 -10.32
C LYS A 51 19.27 -7.61 -10.08
N LEU A 52 18.15 -7.25 -9.44
CA LEU A 52 17.01 -8.15 -9.21
C LEU A 52 16.02 -8.14 -10.38
N ASP A 53 16.23 -7.29 -11.39
CA ASP A 53 15.45 -7.32 -12.62
C ASP A 53 15.59 -8.68 -13.31
N LYS A 54 14.51 -9.12 -13.99
CA LYS A 54 14.44 -10.39 -14.72
C LYS A 54 14.48 -11.66 -13.87
N LEU A 55 14.55 -11.53 -12.53
CA LEU A 55 14.35 -12.69 -11.65
C LEU A 55 12.95 -13.29 -11.81
N ILE A 56 11.96 -12.45 -12.11
CA ILE A 56 10.56 -12.84 -12.29
C ILE A 56 10.09 -12.24 -13.62
N PRO A 57 9.76 -13.06 -14.63
CA PRO A 57 9.34 -12.54 -15.93
C PRO A 57 8.12 -11.61 -15.84
N GLY A 58 8.21 -10.43 -16.44
CA GLY A 58 7.16 -9.41 -16.44
C GLY A 58 7.12 -8.51 -15.20
N TYR A 59 7.96 -8.76 -14.19
CA TYR A 59 7.99 -8.00 -12.94
C TYR A 59 9.40 -7.54 -12.57
N ARG A 60 9.45 -6.39 -11.90
CA ARG A 60 10.59 -5.91 -11.12
C ARG A 60 10.25 -6.00 -9.64
N ILE A 61 11.29 -6.04 -8.82
CA ILE A 61 11.16 -6.20 -7.37
C ILE A 61 11.50 -4.87 -6.70
N LEU A 62 10.62 -4.41 -5.83
CA LEU A 62 10.84 -3.29 -4.93
C LEU A 62 10.94 -3.84 -3.50
N ASN A 63 12.10 -3.68 -2.88
CA ASN A 63 12.36 -4.15 -1.52
C ASN A 63 11.80 -3.10 -0.54
N VAL A 64 10.96 -3.53 0.40
CA VAL A 64 10.40 -2.67 1.43
C VAL A 64 10.87 -3.17 2.79
N ALA A 65 11.40 -2.26 3.59
CA ALA A 65 11.81 -2.51 4.96
C ALA A 65 10.87 -1.76 5.92
N ILE A 66 10.47 -2.42 7.00
CA ILE A 66 9.71 -1.82 8.08
C ILE A 66 10.39 -2.12 9.41
N VAL A 67 10.63 -1.08 10.20
CA VAL A 67 11.19 -1.16 11.54
C VAL A 67 10.13 -0.72 12.54
N ASN A 68 9.73 -1.60 13.46
CA ASN A 68 8.74 -1.30 14.47
C ASN A 68 9.39 -0.92 15.81
N ASN A 69 9.52 0.38 16.06
CA ASN A 69 10.04 0.93 17.32
C ASN A 69 8.92 1.30 18.31
N SER A 70 7.69 0.86 18.05
CA SER A 70 6.53 1.21 18.86
C SER A 70 6.40 0.23 20.03
N PHE A 71 5.47 0.51 20.94
CA PHE A 71 5.12 -0.40 22.03
C PHE A 71 4.04 -1.42 21.66
N GLN A 72 3.69 -1.54 20.38
CA GLN A 72 2.62 -2.41 19.88
C GLN A 72 3.09 -3.27 18.71
N ILE A 73 2.49 -4.45 18.56
CA ILE A 73 2.71 -5.29 17.38
C ILE A 73 1.98 -4.63 16.20
N LEU A 74 2.69 -4.44 15.09
CA LEU A 74 2.11 -3.89 13.87
C LEU A 74 1.53 -5.03 13.03
N PHE A 75 0.20 -5.16 13.03
CA PHE A 75 -0.49 -6.16 12.21
C PHE A 75 -0.58 -5.70 10.77
N MET A 76 -0.33 -6.64 9.86
CA MET A 76 -0.30 -6.44 8.42
C MET A 76 -1.35 -7.35 7.79
N ASN A 77 -2.01 -6.90 6.72
CA ASN A 77 -3.04 -7.68 6.04
C ASN A 77 -2.83 -7.68 4.52
N PRO A 78 -2.32 -8.77 3.91
CA PRO A 78 -2.03 -8.79 2.48
C PRO A 78 -3.28 -8.61 1.59
N ASP A 79 -4.47 -8.94 2.08
CA ASP A 79 -5.71 -8.80 1.29
C ASP A 79 -6.29 -7.38 1.34
N LYS A 80 -5.87 -6.57 2.31
CA LYS A 80 -6.49 -5.27 2.60
C LYS A 80 -5.53 -4.10 2.56
N ASP A 81 -4.27 -4.32 2.88
CA ASP A 81 -3.23 -3.34 2.66
C ASP A 81 -3.10 -3.08 1.16
N ARG A 82 -2.82 -1.83 0.81
CA ARG A 82 -2.67 -1.41 -0.59
C ARG A 82 -1.39 -0.60 -0.73
N TRP A 83 -0.52 -1.10 -1.59
CA TRP A 83 0.77 -0.48 -1.88
C TRP A 83 0.75 0.10 -3.28
N SER A 84 1.34 1.28 -3.41
CA SER A 84 1.44 1.97 -4.69
C SER A 84 2.64 2.90 -4.67
N LEU A 85 3.25 3.09 -5.82
CA LEU A 85 4.38 4.00 -5.97
C LEU A 85 4.01 5.17 -6.86
N LYS A 86 4.69 6.29 -6.65
CA LYS A 86 4.57 7.48 -7.47
C LYS A 86 5.94 7.85 -8.01
N THR A 87 5.98 8.12 -9.31
CA THR A 87 7.21 8.50 -10.02
C THR A 87 7.42 10.01 -9.98
N LYS A 88 8.61 10.48 -10.36
CA LYS A 88 8.94 11.91 -10.52
C LYS A 88 7.96 12.65 -11.45
N ALA A 89 7.36 11.95 -12.42
CA ALA A 89 6.32 12.49 -13.31
C ALA A 89 4.93 12.61 -12.64
N GLY A 90 4.79 12.24 -11.37
CA GLY A 90 3.54 12.28 -10.62
C GLY A 90 2.59 11.12 -10.89
N LYS A 91 2.89 10.25 -11.85
CA LYS A 91 2.07 9.07 -12.18
C LYS A 91 2.16 8.02 -11.08
N LYS A 92 0.99 7.55 -10.62
CA LYS A 92 0.80 6.50 -9.61
C LYS A 92 0.68 5.13 -10.26
N PHE A 93 1.31 4.13 -9.68
CA PHE A 93 1.29 2.74 -10.12
C PHE A 93 1.01 1.83 -8.92
N GLY A 94 0.13 0.84 -9.09
CA GLY A 94 -0.09 -0.19 -8.06
C GLY A 94 1.05 -1.19 -8.02
N THR A 95 1.24 -1.82 -6.87
CA THR A 95 2.17 -2.93 -6.67
C THR A 95 1.42 -4.16 -6.17
N ILE A 96 2.05 -5.33 -6.28
CA ILE A 96 1.49 -6.61 -5.86
C ILE A 96 2.26 -7.10 -4.62
N VAL A 97 1.53 -7.48 -3.57
CA VAL A 97 2.10 -8.07 -2.34
C VAL A 97 2.12 -9.59 -2.38
N ASN A 98 1.22 -10.20 -3.16
CA ASN A 98 1.08 -11.65 -3.25
C ASN A 98 1.02 -12.09 -4.72
N LEU A 99 2.18 -12.30 -5.32
CA LEU A 99 2.28 -12.72 -6.71
C LEU A 99 1.66 -14.09 -6.96
N SER A 100 1.72 -15.01 -6.00
CA SER A 100 1.12 -16.35 -6.13
C SER A 100 -0.39 -16.32 -6.39
N LYS A 101 -1.09 -15.30 -5.85
CA LYS A 101 -2.53 -15.11 -6.01
C LYS A 101 -2.87 -14.33 -7.29
N GLU A 102 -2.12 -13.27 -7.55
CA GLU A 102 -2.40 -12.34 -8.67
C GLU A 102 -1.88 -12.87 -10.03
N ASP A 103 -0.71 -13.52 -10.05
CA ASP A 103 -0.11 -14.12 -11.25
C ASP A 103 0.57 -15.47 -10.93
N PRO A 104 -0.22 -16.55 -10.81
CA PRO A 104 0.30 -17.88 -10.51
C PRO A 104 1.32 -18.37 -11.55
N LYS A 105 1.20 -17.94 -12.81
CA LYS A 105 2.11 -18.36 -13.88
C LYS A 105 3.50 -17.77 -13.69
N ALA A 106 3.59 -16.47 -13.40
CA ALA A 106 4.86 -15.83 -13.07
C ALA A 106 5.45 -16.40 -11.77
N TRP A 107 4.59 -16.66 -10.77
CA TRP A 107 5.01 -17.30 -9.52
C TRP A 107 5.65 -18.67 -9.75
N GLU A 108 5.07 -19.52 -10.60
CA GLU A 108 5.60 -20.86 -10.85
C GLU A 108 7.01 -20.87 -11.46
N GLN A 109 7.40 -19.80 -12.15
CA GLN A 109 8.71 -19.66 -12.76
C GLN A 109 9.82 -19.33 -11.74
N ILE A 110 9.45 -18.94 -10.52
CA ILE A 110 10.40 -18.60 -9.46
C ILE A 110 11.05 -19.87 -8.90
N PRO A 111 12.39 -19.93 -8.76
CA PRO A 111 13.05 -21.07 -8.13
C PRO A 111 12.50 -21.34 -6.72
N LYS A 112 12.23 -22.62 -6.40
CA LYS A 112 11.64 -23.02 -5.12
C LYS A 112 12.38 -22.47 -3.90
N ARG A 113 13.72 -22.37 -3.97
CA ARG A 113 14.55 -21.79 -2.90
C ARG A 113 14.22 -20.32 -2.65
N VAL A 114 13.90 -19.55 -3.69
CA VAL A 114 13.57 -18.13 -3.61
C VAL A 114 12.13 -17.92 -3.13
N LYS A 115 11.17 -18.74 -3.59
CA LYS A 115 9.75 -18.66 -3.18
C LYS A 115 9.56 -18.60 -1.66
N ASN A 116 10.39 -19.33 -0.90
CA ASN A 116 10.31 -19.38 0.57
C ASN A 116 10.72 -18.07 1.27
N HIS A 117 11.38 -17.16 0.56
CA HIS A 117 11.79 -15.85 1.06
C HIS A 117 10.87 -14.72 0.60
N LEU A 118 9.99 -14.99 -0.38
CA LEU A 118 9.03 -14.04 -0.94
C LEU A 118 7.70 -14.15 -0.18
N SER A 119 7.63 -13.54 1.01
CA SER A 119 6.40 -13.53 1.81
C SER A 119 6.09 -12.15 2.37
N TYR A 120 4.82 -11.76 2.29
CA TYR A 120 4.31 -10.59 2.99
C TYR A 120 4.21 -10.89 4.50
N PRO A 121 4.78 -10.07 5.39
CA PRO A 121 4.67 -10.28 6.82
C PRO A 121 3.21 -10.13 7.26
N LEU A 122 2.75 -10.94 8.22
CA LEU A 122 1.42 -10.80 8.83
C LEU A 122 1.44 -9.95 10.10
N ALA A 123 2.61 -9.87 10.74
CA ALA A 123 2.84 -9.04 11.91
C ALA A 123 4.31 -8.63 11.96
N ILE A 124 4.57 -7.43 12.48
CA ILE A 124 5.92 -6.94 12.74
C ILE A 124 6.03 -6.76 14.25
N PRO A 125 6.74 -7.65 14.96
CA PRO A 125 6.89 -7.58 16.41
C PRO A 125 7.53 -6.28 16.90
N ILE A 126 7.39 -6.00 18.19
CA ILE A 126 8.03 -4.85 18.84
C ILE A 126 9.55 -4.99 18.73
N GLY A 127 10.22 -3.92 18.30
CA GLY A 127 11.67 -3.87 18.08
C GLY A 127 12.14 -4.65 16.86
N ALA A 128 11.24 -5.25 16.08
CA ALA A 128 11.62 -6.05 14.91
C ALA A 128 11.89 -5.18 13.68
N HIS A 129 12.78 -5.69 12.84
CA HIS A 129 13.05 -5.19 11.50
C HIS A 129 12.72 -6.31 10.52
N LEU A 130 11.76 -6.08 9.63
CA LEU A 130 11.39 -7.02 8.58
C LEU A 130 11.48 -6.36 7.21
N ALA A 131 11.99 -7.12 6.24
CA ALA A 131 12.01 -6.74 4.85
C ALA A 131 11.17 -7.72 4.02
N PHE A 132 10.50 -7.22 3.00
CA PHE A 132 9.71 -8.00 2.07
C PHE A 132 9.66 -7.36 0.69
N ASP A 133 9.21 -8.13 -0.29
CA ASP A 133 9.22 -7.73 -1.69
C ASP A 133 7.83 -7.31 -2.17
N LEU A 134 7.78 -6.20 -2.88
CA LEU A 134 6.65 -5.78 -3.71
C LEU A 134 6.98 -6.05 -5.18
N PHE A 135 6.03 -6.65 -5.90
CA PHE A 135 6.17 -6.90 -7.32
C PHE A 135 5.55 -5.77 -8.13
N VAL A 136 6.32 -5.25 -9.09
CA VAL A 136 5.94 -4.11 -9.91
C VAL A 136 6.02 -4.49 -11.38
N PRO A 137 5.02 -4.19 -12.23
CA PRO A 137 5.09 -4.52 -13.65
C PRO A 137 6.34 -3.93 -14.33
N GLU A 138 6.98 -4.70 -15.20
CA GLU A 138 8.27 -4.36 -15.81
C GLU A 138 8.28 -3.01 -16.55
N LYS A 139 7.14 -2.58 -17.07
CA LYS A 139 6.98 -1.28 -17.75
C LYS A 139 7.08 -0.05 -16.84
N VAL A 140 7.05 -0.23 -15.52
CA VAL A 140 7.08 0.87 -14.55
C VAL A 140 8.53 1.32 -14.33
N PRO A 141 8.84 2.63 -14.48
CA PRO A 141 10.21 3.13 -14.34
C PRO A 141 10.57 3.33 -12.86
N LEU A 142 10.97 2.24 -12.18
CA LEU A 142 11.33 2.26 -10.76
C LEU A 142 12.53 3.17 -10.44
N GLU A 143 13.42 3.40 -11.40
CA GLU A 143 14.54 4.35 -11.29
C GLU A 143 14.07 5.80 -11.09
N LYS A 144 12.82 6.07 -11.47
CA LYS A 144 12.17 7.37 -11.31
C LYS A 144 11.17 7.38 -10.17
N MET A 145 11.17 6.36 -9.30
CA MET A 145 10.37 6.36 -8.09
C MET A 145 10.75 7.54 -7.19
N ARG A 146 9.74 8.14 -6.55
CA ARG A 146 9.92 9.23 -5.60
C ARG A 146 9.19 9.00 -4.29
N GLU A 147 8.05 8.33 -4.35
CA GLU A 147 7.20 8.13 -3.17
C GLU A 147 6.62 6.72 -3.20
N LEU A 148 6.62 6.07 -2.04
CA LEU A 148 5.87 4.85 -1.77
C LEU A 148 4.66 5.24 -0.90
N GLU A 149 3.46 4.95 -1.38
CA GLU A 149 2.22 5.12 -0.65
C GLU A 149 1.67 3.77 -0.21
N VAL A 150 1.41 3.62 1.08
CA VAL A 150 0.76 2.44 1.66
C VAL A 150 -0.50 2.85 2.41
N VAL A 151 -1.59 2.16 2.14
CA VAL A 151 -2.79 2.16 2.97
C VAL A 151 -2.69 0.96 3.89
N MET A 152 -2.54 1.20 5.19
CA MET A 152 -2.49 0.14 6.19
C MET A 152 -3.83 0.06 6.90
N GLU A 153 -4.57 -1.03 6.69
CA GLU A 153 -5.93 -1.13 7.22
C GLU A 153 -5.94 -1.17 8.75
N SER A 154 -4.99 -1.88 9.36
CA SER A 154 -4.85 -2.02 10.81
C SER A 154 -4.71 -0.69 11.55
N LEU A 155 -4.18 0.34 10.85
CA LEU A 155 -3.98 1.69 11.40
C LEU A 155 -4.99 2.71 10.87
N GLY A 156 -5.90 2.31 9.96
CA GLY A 156 -6.87 3.20 9.31
C GLY A 156 -6.24 4.44 8.65
N THR A 157 -4.98 4.34 8.21
CA THR A 157 -4.14 5.47 7.83
C THR A 157 -3.42 5.19 6.51
N THR A 158 -3.22 6.24 5.72
CA THR A 158 -2.37 6.22 4.52
C THR A 158 -1.02 6.85 4.84
N PHE A 159 0.07 6.15 4.58
CA PHE A 159 1.42 6.67 4.73
C PHE A 159 2.02 6.94 3.36
N ARG A 160 2.67 8.10 3.21
CA ARG A 160 3.44 8.49 2.03
C ARG A 160 4.89 8.66 2.45
N ILE A 161 5.72 7.79 1.92
CA ILE A 161 7.13 7.67 2.24
C ILE A 161 7.93 8.25 1.08
N GLU A 162 8.60 9.37 1.29
CA GLU A 162 9.52 9.92 0.29
C GLU A 162 10.76 9.05 0.23
N VAL A 163 11.03 8.49 -0.94
CA VAL A 163 12.14 7.55 -1.15
C VAL A 163 13.35 8.32 -1.63
N SER A 164 14.45 8.19 -0.91
CA SER A 164 15.74 8.74 -1.33
C SER A 164 16.19 8.05 -2.62
N PRO A 165 16.67 8.78 -3.63
CA PRO A 165 17.23 8.16 -4.81
C PRO A 165 18.41 7.28 -4.39
N SER A 166 18.38 6.00 -4.76
CA SER A 166 19.53 5.11 -4.61
C SER A 166 20.72 5.72 -5.35
N SER A 167 21.74 6.11 -4.59
CA SER A 167 23.01 6.67 -5.06
C SER A 167 23.84 5.66 -5.83
#